data_AF-A0A536ZJ38-F1
#
_entry.id   AF-A0A536ZJ38-F1
#
_cell.length_a   1.000
_cell.length_b   1.000
_cell.length_c   1.000
_cell.angle_alpha   90.00
_cell.angle_beta   90.00
_cell.angle_gamma   90.00
#
_symmetry.space_group_name_H-M   'P 1'
#
loop_
_entity.id
_entity.type
_entity.pdbx_description
1 polymer ?
#
loop_
_entity_poly.entity_id
_entity_poly.type
_entity_poly.pdbx_seq_one_letter_code
_entity_poly.pdbx_strand_id
1 'polypeptide(L)'
;MIKQQWKKIGIDLDVKELERNLAFTRDNGNENQMITWANDGSEMIYLFPRHALPVDAAEAHMGMAYAKWYASRGTAGKKPEDPEMLRAFDLFREAFGASEENRVKNAKEIWRIAVEQMWSIGTVGQSPAVMGVRIVKNNMGNVPERQVNAQHARTPHSSMPITFYFK
;
A
#
# COMPACT_ATOMS: atom_id res chain seq x y z
N MET A 1 -7.75 13.98 -14.73
CA MET A 1 -9.05 13.30 -14.87
C MET A 1 -9.90 13.40 -13.60
N ILE A 2 -9.42 12.93 -12.44
CA ILE A 2 -10.17 12.93 -11.17
C ILE A 2 -10.71 14.33 -10.80
N LYS A 3 -9.86 15.37 -10.84
CA LYS A 3 -10.29 16.78 -10.64
C LYS A 3 -11.51 17.18 -11.49
N GLN A 4 -11.53 16.80 -12.77
CA GLN A 4 -12.63 17.13 -13.67
C GLN A 4 -13.91 16.35 -13.33
N GLN A 5 -13.78 15.11 -12.86
CA GLN A 5 -14.92 14.28 -12.43
C GLN A 5 -15.51 14.81 -11.12
N TRP A 6 -14.66 15.10 -10.13
CA TRP A 6 -15.05 15.59 -8.81
C TRP A 6 -15.65 16.99 -8.86
N LYS A 7 -15.19 17.85 -9.78
CA LYS A 7 -15.82 19.15 -10.04
C LYS A 7 -17.30 19.05 -10.41
N LYS A 8 -17.72 17.97 -11.10
CA LYS A 8 -19.14 17.76 -11.49
C LYS A 8 -20.05 17.46 -10.29
N ILE A 9 -19.48 17.00 -9.18
CA ILE A 9 -20.20 16.73 -7.93
C ILE A 9 -19.90 17.79 -6.85
N GLY A 10 -19.36 18.94 -7.24
CA GLY A 10 -19.12 20.07 -6.35
C GLY A 10 -17.87 19.98 -5.47
N ILE A 11 -16.95 19.05 -5.76
CA ILE A 11 -15.67 18.94 -5.04
C ILE A 11 -14.56 19.55 -5.89
N ASP A 12 -13.96 20.63 -5.41
CA ASP A 12 -12.78 21.23 -6.05
C ASP A 12 -11.49 20.58 -5.53
N LEU A 13 -10.56 20.30 -6.44
CA LEU A 13 -9.27 19.69 -6.13
C LEU A 13 -8.14 20.59 -6.62
N ASP A 14 -7.17 20.87 -5.75
CA ASP A 14 -5.90 21.47 -6.12
C ASP A 14 -4.83 20.39 -6.26
N VAL A 15 -4.39 20.12 -7.50
CA VAL A 15 -3.43 19.04 -7.78
C VAL A 15 -2.02 19.62 -7.70
N LYS A 16 -1.26 19.16 -6.71
CA LYS A 16 0.13 19.59 -6.50
C LYS A 16 1.08 18.45 -6.82
N GLU A 17 1.93 18.67 -7.82
CA GLU A 17 3.04 17.78 -8.12
C GLU A 17 4.23 18.15 -7.23
N LEU A 18 4.77 17.16 -6.54
CA LEU A 18 5.87 17.32 -5.60
C LEU A 18 6.96 16.31 -5.93
N GLU A 19 8.21 16.69 -5.65
CA GLU A 19 9.30 15.72 -5.57
C GLU A 19 8.98 14.69 -4.47
N ARG A 20 9.36 13.43 -4.68
CA ARG A 20 8.93 12.29 -3.85
C ARG A 20 9.29 12.48 -2.37
N ASN A 21 10.52 12.87 -2.05
CA ASN A 21 10.92 13.04 -0.65
C ASN A 21 10.16 14.19 0.01
N LEU A 22 9.89 15.28 -0.71
CA LEU A 22 9.04 16.35 -0.20
C LEU A 22 7.60 15.86 0.03
N ALA A 23 7.02 15.10 -0.90
CA ALA A 23 5.68 14.55 -0.76
C ALA A 23 5.56 13.66 0.49
N PHE A 24 6.54 12.78 0.71
CA PHE A 24 6.61 11.89 1.87
C PHE A 24 6.89 12.62 3.18
N THR A 25 7.70 13.67 3.15
CA THR A 25 7.93 14.52 4.34
C THR A 25 6.63 15.15 4.80
N ARG A 26 5.85 15.70 3.86
CA ARG A 26 4.53 16.28 4.15
C ARG A 26 3.53 15.23 4.63
N ASP A 27 3.51 14.06 4.01
CA ASP A 27 2.62 12.96 4.39
C ASP A 27 2.90 12.49 5.83
N ASN A 28 4.18 12.24 6.16
CA ASN A 28 4.63 11.88 7.50
C ASN A 28 4.38 12.98 8.55
N GLY A 29 4.38 14.24 8.11
CA GLY A 29 4.01 15.42 8.88
C GLY A 29 2.50 15.64 9.01
N ASN A 30 1.67 14.85 8.33
CA ASN A 30 0.22 15.01 8.24
C ASN A 30 -0.20 16.38 7.66
N GLU A 31 0.56 16.86 6.66
CA GLU A 31 0.41 18.16 5.99
C GLU A 31 -0.30 18.06 4.62
N ASN A 32 -0.78 16.87 4.26
CA ASN A 32 -1.52 16.59 3.04
C ASN A 32 -2.98 16.24 3.41
N GLN A 33 -3.93 16.71 2.60
CA GLN A 33 -5.33 16.28 2.71
C GLN A 33 -5.56 14.93 2.05
N MET A 34 -4.91 14.71 0.89
CA MET A 34 -4.95 13.48 0.10
C MET A 34 -3.63 13.31 -0.62
N ILE A 35 -3.24 12.06 -0.85
CA ILE A 35 -2.12 11.67 -1.70
C ILE A 35 -2.57 10.54 -2.62
N THR A 36 -2.07 10.54 -3.86
CA THR A 36 -2.28 9.43 -4.79
C THR A 36 -1.04 8.55 -4.80
N TRP A 37 -1.22 7.26 -4.56
CA TRP A 37 -0.13 6.28 -4.57
C TRP A 37 -0.61 4.95 -5.16
N ALA A 38 0.35 4.05 -5.43
CA ALA A 38 0.04 2.67 -5.79
C ALA A 38 -0.37 1.87 -4.55
N ASN A 39 -1.21 0.84 -4.74
CA ASN A 39 -1.61 -0.09 -3.67
C ASN A 39 -0.89 -1.44 -3.80
N ASP A 40 0.41 -1.42 -4.11
CA ASP A 40 1.22 -2.63 -4.26
C ASP A 40 1.60 -3.24 -2.90
N GLY A 41 1.85 -4.55 -2.86
CA GLY A 41 2.27 -5.27 -1.66
C GLY A 41 1.11 -5.68 -0.74
N SER A 42 0.01 -4.94 -0.73
CA SER A 42 -1.14 -5.16 0.16
C SER A 42 -1.81 -6.52 -0.04
N GLU A 43 -1.67 -7.14 -1.22
CA GLU A 43 -2.06 -8.54 -1.48
C GLU A 43 -1.46 -9.53 -0.46
N MET A 44 -0.31 -9.18 0.13
CA MET A 44 0.32 -9.86 1.25
C MET A 44 0.14 -9.03 2.53
N ILE A 45 -1.10 -8.88 3.01
CA ILE A 45 -1.45 -7.90 4.06
C ILE A 45 -0.59 -8.03 5.33
N TYR A 46 -0.18 -9.24 5.72
CA TYR A 46 0.67 -9.44 6.91
C TYR A 46 2.15 -9.13 6.70
N LEU A 47 2.60 -9.01 5.45
CA LEU A 47 3.97 -8.65 5.09
C LEU A 47 4.10 -7.17 4.75
N PHE A 48 3.09 -6.61 4.06
CA PHE A 48 3.12 -5.22 3.59
C PHE A 48 1.73 -4.56 3.72
N PRO A 49 1.26 -4.27 4.95
CA PRO A 49 -0.10 -3.77 5.20
C PRO A 49 -0.30 -2.29 4.84
N ARG A 50 0.79 -1.54 4.68
CA ARG A 50 0.78 -0.08 4.81
C ARG A 50 -0.06 0.70 3.80
N HIS A 51 -0.36 0.10 2.65
CA HIS A 51 -1.22 0.68 1.63
C HIS A 51 -2.70 0.28 1.77
N ALA A 52 -3.05 -0.56 2.74
CA ALA A 52 -4.42 -1.00 3.03
C ALA A 52 -4.85 -0.74 4.49
N LEU A 53 -3.89 -0.63 5.41
CA LEU A 53 -4.10 -0.40 6.83
C LEU A 53 -3.05 0.56 7.41
N PRO A 54 -3.46 1.59 8.17
CA PRO A 54 -2.52 2.51 8.82
C PRO A 54 -1.94 1.87 10.09
N VAL A 55 -1.05 0.88 9.92
CA VAL A 55 -0.41 0.12 11.01
C VAL A 55 1.13 0.21 11.00
N ASP A 56 1.72 0.75 9.93
CA ASP A 56 3.17 0.91 9.77
C ASP A 56 3.53 2.39 9.80
N ALA A 57 4.28 2.82 10.82
CA ALA A 57 4.67 4.23 10.98
C ALA A 57 5.82 4.67 10.05
N ALA A 58 6.39 3.77 9.25
CA ALA A 58 7.38 4.13 8.24
C ALA A 58 6.76 4.88 7.05
N GLU A 59 5.53 4.53 6.67
CA GLU A 59 4.82 5.06 5.51
C GLU A 59 3.36 4.58 5.61
N ALA A 60 2.39 5.49 5.66
CA ALA A 60 0.96 5.19 5.76
C ALA A 60 0.10 6.38 5.29
N HIS A 61 -0.04 6.48 3.97
CA HIS A 61 -0.72 7.56 3.24
C HIS A 61 -2.18 7.81 3.63
N MET A 62 -2.88 6.80 4.17
CA MET A 62 -4.28 6.91 4.59
C MET A 62 -4.47 7.32 6.04
N GLY A 63 -3.39 7.49 6.82
CA GLY A 63 -3.53 7.83 8.23
C GLY A 63 -2.22 7.72 9.03
N MET A 64 -1.25 8.59 8.75
CA MET A 64 0.04 8.59 9.45
C MET A 64 -0.10 8.77 10.98
N ALA A 65 -1.04 9.58 11.43
CA ALA A 65 -1.30 9.76 12.87
C ALA A 65 -1.82 8.47 13.53
N TYR A 66 -2.65 7.70 12.82
CA TYR A 66 -3.18 6.41 13.28
C TYR A 66 -2.13 5.32 13.24
N ALA A 67 -1.29 5.29 12.20
CA ALA A 67 -0.16 4.38 12.10
C ALA A 67 0.86 4.56 13.23
N LYS A 68 1.20 5.81 13.56
CA LYS A 68 2.05 6.14 14.72
C LYS A 68 1.42 5.65 16.02
N TRP A 69 0.11 5.82 16.19
CA TRP A 69 -0.61 5.33 17.37
C TRP A 69 -0.60 3.80 17.47
N TYR A 70 -0.91 3.12 16.38
CA TYR A 70 -0.91 1.67 16.33
C TYR A 70 0.47 1.07 16.65
N ALA A 71 1.50 1.57 15.96
CA ALA A 71 2.87 1.06 16.04
C ALA A 71 3.52 1.36 17.40
N SER A 72 3.24 2.54 17.98
CA SER A 72 3.77 2.95 19.28
C SER A 72 2.97 2.43 20.48
N ARG A 73 1.93 1.63 20.24
CA ARG A 73 0.97 1.16 21.26
C ARG A 73 0.36 2.32 22.06
N GLY A 74 0.07 3.42 21.38
CA GLY A 74 -0.62 4.59 21.92
C GLY A 74 0.26 5.63 22.59
N THR A 75 1.59 5.50 22.55
CA THR A 75 2.50 6.50 23.14
C THR A 75 2.79 7.69 22.21
N ALA A 76 2.46 7.58 20.92
CA ALA A 76 2.58 8.66 19.93
C ALA A 76 1.39 8.63 18.95
N GLY A 77 1.19 9.72 18.20
CA GLY A 77 0.11 9.79 17.20
C GLY A 77 -1.27 10.06 17.80
N LYS A 78 -2.33 9.71 17.05
CA LYS A 78 -3.74 9.91 17.45
C LYS A 78 -4.45 8.56 17.47
N LYS A 79 -5.25 8.28 18.50
CA LYS A 79 -6.15 7.13 18.51
C LYS A 79 -7.27 7.32 17.48
N PRO A 80 -7.57 6.35 16.60
CA PRO A 80 -8.76 6.41 15.77
C PRO A 80 -10.03 6.48 16.61
N GLU A 81 -10.97 7.33 16.18
CA GLU A 81 -12.33 7.38 16.75
C GLU A 81 -13.26 6.37 16.06
N ASP A 82 -12.90 5.94 14.84
CA ASP A 82 -13.61 4.93 14.06
C ASP A 82 -13.47 3.53 14.73
N PRO A 83 -14.58 2.94 15.23
CA PRO A 83 -14.55 1.62 15.86
C PRO A 83 -14.17 0.50 14.90
N GLU A 84 -14.48 0.61 13.60
CA GLU A 84 -14.13 -0.42 12.62
C GLU A 84 -12.63 -0.38 12.29
N MET A 85 -11.98 0.79 12.34
CA MET A 85 -10.53 0.88 12.24
C MET A 85 -9.84 0.23 13.45
N LEU A 86 -10.35 0.48 14.66
CA LEU A 86 -9.85 -0.19 15.87
C LEU A 86 -10.02 -1.70 15.78
N ARG A 87 -11.17 -2.17 15.28
CA ARG A 87 -11.43 -3.59 15.06
C ARG A 87 -10.47 -4.20 14.04
N ALA A 88 -10.21 -3.53 12.92
CA ALA A 88 -9.24 -4.00 11.92
C ALA A 88 -7.81 -4.08 12.49
N PHE A 89 -7.44 -3.12 13.35
CA PHE A 89 -6.17 -3.14 14.08
C PHE A 89 -6.04 -4.35 15.00
N ASP A 90 -7.11 -4.69 15.74
CA ASP A 90 -7.12 -5.84 16.64
C ASP A 90 -7.02 -7.16 15.86
N LEU A 91 -7.81 -7.31 14.78
CA LEU A 91 -7.73 -8.46 13.86
C LEU A 91 -6.32 -8.63 13.27
N PHE A 92 -5.64 -7.53 12.96
CA PHE A 92 -4.26 -7.55 12.47
C PHE A 92 -3.26 -7.98 13.56
N ARG A 93 -3.43 -7.53 14.82
CA ARG A 93 -2.57 -7.96 15.95
C ARG A 93 -2.73 -9.45 16.25
N GLU A 94 -3.95 -9.97 16.21
CA GLU A 94 -4.23 -11.39 16.48
C GLU A 94 -3.52 -12.34 15.50
N ALA A 95 -3.26 -11.88 14.27
CA ALA A 95 -2.68 -12.71 13.22
C ALA A 95 -1.29 -13.26 13.56
N PHE A 96 -0.52 -12.59 14.44
CA PHE A 96 0.84 -13.02 14.79
C PHE A 96 0.88 -14.34 15.60
N GLY A 97 -0.20 -14.68 16.32
CA GLY A 97 -0.29 -15.91 17.11
C GLY A 97 -1.33 -16.92 16.58
N ALA A 98 -2.02 -16.57 15.49
CA ALA A 98 -3.13 -17.34 14.96
C ALA A 98 -2.69 -18.51 14.05
N SER A 99 -3.51 -19.56 14.00
CA SER A 99 -3.41 -20.61 12.99
C SER A 99 -3.56 -20.02 11.58
N GLU A 100 -3.15 -20.75 10.54
CA GLU A 100 -3.38 -20.33 9.16
C GLU A 100 -4.86 -20.07 8.87
N GLU A 101 -5.75 -20.96 9.32
CA GLU A 101 -7.20 -20.80 9.16
C GLU A 101 -7.68 -19.46 9.75
N ASN A 102 -7.24 -19.14 10.97
CA ASN A 102 -7.63 -17.89 11.63
C ASN A 102 -6.99 -16.66 10.97
N ARG A 103 -5.74 -16.75 10.51
CA ARG A 103 -5.11 -15.67 9.72
C ARG A 103 -5.89 -15.40 8.43
N VAL A 104 -6.32 -16.44 7.71
CA VAL A 104 -7.13 -16.26 6.49
C VAL A 104 -8.47 -15.63 6.80
N LYS A 105 -9.15 -16.03 7.89
CA LYS A 105 -10.41 -15.41 8.34
C LYS A 105 -10.21 -13.93 8.69
N ASN A 106 -9.19 -13.61 9.48
CA ASN A 106 -8.88 -12.24 9.88
C ASN A 106 -8.54 -11.36 8.67
N ALA A 107 -7.74 -11.86 7.72
CA ALA A 107 -7.40 -11.11 6.51
C ALA A 107 -8.64 -10.78 5.65
N LYS A 108 -9.55 -11.74 5.47
CA LYS A 108 -10.81 -11.51 4.75
C LYS A 108 -11.66 -10.44 5.43
N GLU A 109 -11.73 -10.49 6.76
CA GLU A 109 -12.52 -9.54 7.53
C GLU A 109 -11.91 -8.14 7.50
N ILE A 110 -10.58 -8.02 7.60
CA ILE A 110 -9.86 -6.76 7.42
C ILE A 110 -10.18 -6.15 6.05
N TRP A 111 -10.14 -6.94 4.98
CA TRP A 111 -10.47 -6.44 3.64
C TRP A 111 -11.93 -6.02 3.51
N ARG A 112 -12.86 -6.76 4.12
CA ARG A 112 -14.28 -6.38 4.18
C ARG A 112 -14.44 -5.00 4.82
N ILE A 113 -13.83 -4.81 5.99
CA ILE A 113 -13.86 -3.53 6.72
C ILE A 113 -13.25 -2.40 5.88
N ALA A 114 -12.07 -2.61 5.31
CA ALA A 114 -11.37 -1.58 4.52
C ALA A 114 -12.19 -1.12 3.30
N VAL A 115 -12.91 -2.04 2.66
CA VAL A 115 -13.81 -1.73 1.54
C VAL A 115 -15.06 -0.98 2.01
N GLU A 116 -15.70 -1.42 3.09
CA GLU A 116 -16.92 -0.78 3.62
C GLU A 116 -16.66 0.62 4.17
N GLN A 117 -15.52 0.84 4.83
CA GLN A 117 -15.15 2.14 5.40
C GLN A 117 -14.52 3.10 4.39
N MET A 118 -14.12 2.61 3.21
CA MET A 118 -13.52 3.41 2.14
C MET A 118 -12.36 4.32 2.61
N TRP A 119 -11.45 3.82 3.45
CA TRP A 119 -10.27 4.59 3.90
C TRP A 119 -9.33 4.99 2.75
N SER A 120 -9.43 4.30 1.61
CA SER A 120 -8.81 4.70 0.35
C SER A 120 -9.80 4.52 -0.81
N ILE A 121 -9.63 5.33 -1.87
CA ILE A 121 -10.46 5.26 -3.07
C ILE A 121 -9.63 4.71 -4.22
N GLY A 122 -9.87 3.45 -4.58
CA GLY A 122 -9.27 2.82 -5.76
C GLY A 122 -9.78 3.43 -7.06
N THR A 123 -8.92 3.53 -8.07
CA THR A 123 -9.30 4.01 -9.42
C THR A 123 -9.27 2.88 -10.45
N VAL A 124 -8.09 2.33 -10.70
CA VAL A 124 -7.85 1.14 -11.52
C VAL A 124 -6.74 0.30 -10.88
N GLY A 125 -6.67 -1.00 -11.21
CA GLY A 125 -5.68 -1.91 -10.64
C GLY A 125 -5.17 -2.92 -11.67
N GLN A 126 -4.20 -3.75 -11.24
CA GLN A 126 -3.61 -4.84 -12.06
C GLN A 126 -2.96 -4.36 -13.36
N SER A 127 -2.44 -3.12 -13.39
CA SER A 127 -1.66 -2.64 -14.53
C SER A 127 -0.33 -3.40 -14.61
N PRO A 128 0.02 -4.00 -15.77
CA PRO A 128 1.32 -4.65 -15.95
C PRO A 128 2.50 -3.66 -15.90
N ALA A 129 2.23 -2.35 -15.93
CA ALA A 129 3.22 -1.29 -15.99
C ALA A 129 3.37 -0.48 -14.68
N VAL A 130 2.90 -0.99 -13.53
CA VAL A 130 2.95 -0.25 -12.25
C VAL A 130 4.37 0.21 -11.85
N MET A 131 5.40 -0.56 -12.20
CA MET A 131 6.82 -0.17 -12.08
C MET A 131 7.52 -0.15 -13.45
N GLY A 132 6.77 0.15 -14.51
CA GLY A 132 7.25 0.15 -15.89
C GLY A 132 7.19 -1.21 -16.58
N VAL A 133 7.74 -1.25 -17.80
CA VAL A 133 7.84 -2.46 -18.63
C VAL A 133 9.27 -2.98 -18.60
N ARG A 134 9.42 -4.30 -18.60
CA ARG A 134 10.74 -4.92 -18.66
C ARG A 134 11.24 -4.98 -20.10
N ILE A 135 12.49 -4.57 -20.29
CA ILE A 135 13.19 -4.65 -21.58
C ILE A 135 14.38 -5.58 -21.41
N VAL A 136 14.52 -6.56 -22.31
CA VAL A 136 15.61 -7.55 -22.30
C VAL A 136 16.24 -7.56 -23.68
N LYS A 137 17.58 -7.55 -23.74
CA LYS A 137 18.29 -7.69 -25.02
C LYS A 137 18.09 -9.10 -25.58
N ASN A 138 17.97 -9.22 -26.90
CA ASN A 138 17.78 -10.51 -27.59
C ASN A 138 18.91 -11.51 -27.34
N ASN A 139 20.11 -11.03 -27.00
CA ASN A 139 21.27 -11.85 -26.66
C ASN A 139 21.42 -12.10 -25.16
N MET A 140 20.43 -11.81 -24.31
CA MET A 140 20.45 -12.27 -22.91
C MET A 140 19.73 -13.61 -22.74
N GLY A 141 20.31 -14.49 -21.94
CA GLY A 141 19.75 -15.78 -21.52
C GLY A 141 19.39 -15.81 -20.03
N ASN A 142 18.66 -16.84 -19.61
CA ASN A 142 18.16 -17.04 -18.24
C ASN A 142 17.24 -15.94 -17.69
N VAL A 143 16.65 -15.12 -18.56
CA VAL A 143 15.69 -14.09 -18.14
C VAL A 143 14.27 -14.67 -18.21
N PRO A 144 13.53 -14.83 -17.09
CA PRO A 144 12.20 -15.45 -17.08
C PRO A 144 11.21 -14.72 -17.99
N GLU A 145 10.29 -15.40 -18.66
CA GLU A 145 9.29 -14.72 -19.51
C GLU A 145 8.32 -13.86 -18.70
N ARG A 146 7.95 -14.32 -17.50
CA ARG A 146 7.07 -13.63 -16.55
C ARG A 146 7.82 -13.29 -15.27
N GLN A 147 7.47 -12.15 -14.69
CA GLN A 147 8.03 -11.67 -13.43
C GLN A 147 6.91 -11.12 -12.55
N VAL A 148 7.02 -11.35 -11.24
CA VAL A 148 6.16 -10.69 -10.25
C VAL A 148 6.64 -9.25 -10.07
N ASN A 149 5.73 -8.28 -10.28
CA ASN A 149 6.01 -6.87 -10.11
C ASN A 149 5.36 -6.34 -8.83
N ALA A 150 6.02 -6.56 -7.69
CA ALA A 150 5.53 -6.14 -6.39
C ALA A 150 6.68 -5.87 -5.41
N GLN A 151 6.46 -4.99 -4.43
CA GLN A 151 7.45 -4.67 -3.40
C GLN A 151 7.95 -5.90 -2.65
N HIS A 152 7.04 -6.82 -2.31
CA HIS A 152 7.39 -8.05 -1.60
C HIS A 152 8.23 -9.03 -2.46
N ALA A 153 8.12 -8.95 -3.78
CA ALA A 153 8.93 -9.72 -4.73
C ALA A 153 10.32 -9.09 -4.97
N ARG A 154 10.59 -7.92 -4.36
CA ARG A 154 11.86 -7.19 -4.45
C ARG A 154 12.30 -6.97 -5.91
N THR A 155 11.36 -6.67 -6.80
CA THR A 155 11.61 -6.45 -8.24
C THR A 155 12.92 -5.66 -8.49
N PRO A 156 13.88 -6.16 -9.29
CA PRO A 156 13.84 -7.37 -10.12
C PRO A 156 14.40 -8.65 -9.48
N HIS A 157 14.65 -8.68 -8.17
CA HIS A 157 15.29 -9.80 -7.47
C HIS A 157 14.62 -11.16 -7.71
N SER A 158 13.27 -11.21 -7.73
CA SER A 158 12.50 -12.43 -8.03
C SER A 158 12.81 -13.06 -9.40
N SER A 159 13.43 -12.30 -10.32
CA SER A 159 13.88 -12.83 -11.61
C SER A 159 15.26 -13.50 -11.55
N MET A 160 15.89 -13.57 -10.37
CA MET A 160 17.23 -14.09 -10.15
C MET A 160 18.30 -13.49 -11.10
N PRO A 161 18.53 -12.16 -11.09
CA PRO A 161 19.47 -11.52 -12.02
C PRO A 161 20.90 -12.09 -11.98
N ILE A 162 21.32 -12.70 -10.87
CA ILE A 162 22.61 -13.38 -10.73
C ILE A 162 22.78 -14.56 -11.70
N THR A 163 21.69 -15.09 -12.24
CA THR A 163 21.70 -16.20 -13.21
C THR A 163 21.68 -15.73 -14.66
N PHE A 164 21.53 -14.43 -14.91
CA PHE A 164 21.49 -13.87 -16.26
C PHE A 164 22.86 -13.94 -16.91
N TYR A 165 22.88 -14.16 -18.22
CA TYR A 165 24.11 -14.16 -19.01
C TYR A 165 23.86 -13.57 -20.39
N PHE A 166 24.94 -13.09 -21.04
CA PHE A 166 24.92 -12.79 -22.46
C PHE A 166 25.30 -14.06 -23.23
N LYS A 167 24.49 -14.42 -24.23
CA LYS A 167 24.74 -15.49 -25.19
C LYS A 167 25.91 -15.14 -26.10
#